data_AF-G9YSB6-F1
#
_entry.id   AF-G9YSB6-F1
#
_cell.length_a   1.000
_cell.length_b   1.000
_cell.length_c   1.000
_cell.angle_alpha   90.00
_cell.angle_beta   90.00
_cell.angle_gamma   90.00
#
_symmetry.space_group_name_H-M   'P 1'
#
loop_
_entity.id
_entity.type
_entity.pdbx_description
1 polymer ?
#
loop_
_entity_poly.entity_id
_entity_poly.type
_entity_poly.pdbx_seq_one_letter_code
_entity_poly.pdbx_strand_id
1 'polypeptide(L)'
;MTKPEKTKEYKALRSAMLESLEARGMVEEPYTDKVREYMNFWCQLKRLEADVAERGVSVMDAKRGMPVENRSVSLAVQVSRQMLAIYTALGFKDEPSQGGGDDEL
;
A
#
# COMPACT_ATOMS: atom_id res chain seq x y z
N MET A 1 -7.13 -19.22 0.96
CA MET A 1 -6.15 -18.12 0.90
C MET A 1 -5.75 -17.71 2.32
N THR A 2 -4.45 -17.55 2.58
CA THR A 2 -3.96 -17.06 3.87
C THR A 2 -4.34 -15.59 4.03
N LYS A 3 -4.84 -15.21 5.20
CA LYS A 3 -5.21 -13.81 5.49
C LYS A 3 -3.96 -12.91 5.41
N PRO A 4 -3.96 -11.79 4.66
CA PRO A 4 -2.79 -10.93 4.47
C PRO A 4 -2.11 -10.51 5.79
N GLU A 5 -2.88 -10.26 6.84
CA GLU A 5 -2.38 -9.87 8.17
C GLU A 5 -1.56 -10.96 8.89
N LYS A 6 -1.56 -12.20 8.40
CA LYS A 6 -0.81 -13.32 8.98
C LYS A 6 0.49 -13.63 8.26
N THR A 7 0.75 -13.01 7.10
CA THR A 7 1.90 -13.36 6.28
C THR A 7 3.21 -12.83 6.87
N LYS A 8 4.34 -13.36 6.40
CA LYS A 8 5.66 -12.92 6.87
C LYS A 8 5.95 -11.49 6.43
N GLU A 9 5.51 -11.13 5.23
CA GLU A 9 5.68 -9.80 4.62
C GLU A 9 4.95 -8.74 5.43
N TYR A 10 3.71 -9.02 5.86
CA TYR A 10 2.96 -8.12 6.72
C TYR A 10 3.70 -7.85 8.05
N LYS A 11 4.15 -8.93 8.70
CA LYS A 11 4.87 -8.83 9.98
C LYS A 11 6.18 -8.08 9.82
N ALA A 12 6.96 -8.40 8.79
CA ALA A 12 8.25 -7.76 8.52
C ALA A 12 8.08 -6.26 8.23
N LEU A 13 7.10 -5.88 7.40
CA LEU A 13 6.83 -4.48 7.09
C LEU A 13 6.40 -3.70 8.33
N ARG A 14 5.46 -4.25 9.12
CA ARG A 14 5.02 -3.61 10.37
C ARG A 14 6.17 -3.43 11.34
N SER A 15 7.01 -4.45 11.54
CA SER A 15 8.18 -4.36 12.40
C SER A 15 9.16 -3.29 11.92
N ALA A 16 9.52 -3.29 10.64
CA ALA A 16 10.45 -2.30 10.07
C ALA A 16 9.94 -0.86 10.22
N MET A 17 8.64 -0.62 10.02
CA MET A 17 8.06 0.71 10.22
C MET A 17 8.13 1.18 11.68
N LEU A 18 7.84 0.29 12.64
CA LEU A 18 7.91 0.61 14.07
C LEU A 18 9.35 0.81 14.53
N GLU A 19 10.28 -0.05 14.12
CA GLU A 19 11.71 0.06 14.42
C GLU A 19 12.30 1.38 13.88
N SER A 20 11.89 1.81 12.68
CA SER A 20 12.30 3.10 12.13
C SER A 20 11.76 4.30 12.91
N LEU A 21 10.55 4.21 13.47
CA LEU A 21 9.99 5.25 14.33
C LEU A 21 10.70 5.27 15.68
N GLU A 22 10.99 4.10 16.26
CA GLU A 22 11.73 3.95 17.50
C GLU A 22 13.15 4.52 17.39
N ALA A 23 13.87 4.23 16.31
CA ALA A 23 15.19 4.79 16.04
C ALA A 23 15.19 6.33 15.93
N ARG A 24 14.05 6.95 15.61
CA ARG A 24 13.85 8.40 15.54
C ARG A 24 13.24 8.99 16.82
N GLY A 25 13.00 8.17 17.85
CA GLY A 25 12.34 8.59 19.09
C GLY A 25 10.84 8.88 18.97
N MET A 26 10.20 8.46 17.88
CA MET A 26 8.79 8.72 17.55
C MET A 26 7.89 7.55 17.99
N VAL A 27 7.96 7.19 19.28
CA VAL A 27 7.26 6.00 19.82
C VAL A 27 5.88 6.29 20.42
N GLU A 28 5.41 7.54 20.40
CA GLU A 28 4.10 7.85 20.94
C GLU A 28 2.93 7.23 20.16
N GLU A 29 1.81 7.03 20.86
CA GLU A 29 0.59 6.40 20.34
C GLU A 29 0.12 6.96 18.98
N PRO A 30 0.11 8.29 18.73
CA PRO A 30 -0.26 8.83 17.41
C PRO A 30 0.55 8.28 16.23
N TYR A 31 1.84 8.00 16.40
CA TYR A 31 2.68 7.47 15.33
C TYR A 31 2.46 5.96 15.15
N THR A 32 2.33 5.21 16.25
CA THR A 32 2.09 3.77 16.17
C THR A 32 0.68 3.44 15.66
N ASP A 33 -0.32 4.29 15.93
CA ASP A 33 -1.67 4.18 15.37
C ASP A 33 -1.67 4.42 13.85
N LYS A 34 -0.90 5.41 13.36
CA LYS A 34 -0.69 5.61 11.92
C LYS A 34 -0.04 4.41 11.23
N VAL A 35 0.90 3.73 11.88
CA VAL A 35 1.43 2.47 11.35
C VAL A 35 0.34 1.40 11.27
N ARG A 36 -0.52 1.27 12.29
CA ARG A 36 -1.65 0.34 12.24
C ARG A 36 -2.61 0.67 11.10
N GLU A 37 -2.90 1.94 10.88
CA GLU A 37 -3.73 2.42 9.76
C GLU A 37 -3.09 2.05 8.40
N TYR A 38 -1.79 2.31 8.23
CA TYR A 38 -1.04 1.92 7.03
C TYR A 38 -1.14 0.41 6.77
N MET A 39 -0.96 -0.40 7.81
CA MET A 39 -1.03 -1.87 7.70
C MET A 39 -2.45 -2.37 7.36
N ASN A 40 -3.50 -1.68 7.81
CA ASN A 40 -4.87 -1.97 7.40
C ASN A 40 -5.08 -1.70 5.91
N PHE A 41 -4.55 -0.58 5.40
CA PHE A 41 -4.60 -0.28 3.97
C PHE A 41 -3.77 -1.27 3.14
N TRP A 42 -2.60 -1.70 3.62
CA TRP A 42 -1.81 -2.73 2.95
C TRP A 42 -2.61 -4.03 2.77
N CYS A 43 -3.32 -4.49 3.81
CA CYS A 43 -4.19 -5.66 3.73
C CYS A 43 -5.33 -5.47 2.72
N GLN A 44 -5.92 -4.27 2.64
CA GLN A 44 -6.94 -3.95 1.65
C GLN A 44 -6.35 -3.99 0.23
N LEU A 45 -5.19 -3.39 0.03
CA LEU A 45 -4.48 -3.39 -1.25
C LEU A 45 -4.22 -4.83 -1.72
N LYS A 46 -3.74 -5.73 -0.85
CA LYS A 46 -3.51 -7.14 -1.21
C LYS A 46 -4.78 -7.88 -1.63
N ARG A 47 -5.93 -7.54 -1.06
CA ARG A 47 -7.22 -8.13 -1.47
C ARG A 47 -7.67 -7.61 -2.83
N LEU A 48 -7.49 -6.32 -3.08
CA LEU A 48 -7.81 -5.69 -4.37
C LEU A 48 -6.89 -6.21 -5.48
N GLU A 49 -5.59 -6.34 -5.21
CA GLU A 49 -4.61 -6.94 -6.13
C GLU A 49 -4.97 -8.40 -6.44
N ALA A 50 -5.38 -9.19 -5.45
CA ALA A 50 -5.81 -10.56 -5.66
C ALA A 50 -7.07 -10.65 -6.54
N ASP A 51 -8.06 -9.78 -6.33
CA ASP A 51 -9.26 -9.70 -7.17
C ASP A 51 -8.92 -9.32 -8.61
N VAL A 52 -8.02 -8.34 -8.83
CA VAL A 52 -7.55 -7.96 -10.17
C VAL A 52 -6.77 -9.11 -10.82
N ALA A 53 -5.94 -9.84 -10.08
CA ALA A 53 -5.21 -10.99 -10.61
C ALA A 53 -6.15 -12.14 -11.00
N GLU A 54 -7.23 -12.35 -10.25
CA GLU A 54 -8.20 -13.42 -10.50
C GLU A 54 -9.17 -13.08 -11.63
N ARG A 55 -9.68 -11.84 -11.67
CA ARG A 55 -10.77 -11.44 -12.56
C ARG A 55 -10.33 -10.56 -13.73
N GLY A 56 -9.08 -10.12 -13.74
CA GLY A 56 -8.54 -9.19 -14.71
C GLY A 56 -8.96 -7.75 -14.46
N VAL A 57 -8.46 -6.86 -15.33
CA VAL A 57 -8.74 -5.41 -15.30
C VAL A 57 -10.12 -5.04 -15.86
N SER A 58 -10.75 -5.95 -16.61
CA SER A 58 -12.10 -5.78 -17.13
C SER A 58 -12.95 -7.02 -16.82
N VAL A 59 -14.19 -6.78 -16.38
CA VAL A 59 -15.14 -7.81 -15.96
C VAL A 59 -16.47 -7.60 -16.67
N MET A 60 -17.21 -8.69 -16.92
CA MET A 60 -18.54 -8.60 -17.52
C MET A 60 -19.54 -8.00 -16.52
N ASP A 61 -20.23 -6.93 -16.91
CA ASP A 61 -21.38 -6.44 -16.16
C ASP A 61 -22.61 -7.30 -16.51
N ALA A 62 -23.06 -8.13 -15.55
CA ALA A 62 -24.19 -9.02 -15.76
C ALA A 62 -25.52 -8.30 -16.04
N LYS A 63 -25.67 -7.03 -15.63
CA LYS A 63 -26.89 -6.23 -15.89
C LYS A 63 -26.85 -5.61 -17.27
N ARG A 64 -25.67 -5.18 -17.73
CA ARG A 64 -25.49 -4.46 -19.01
C ARG A 64 -25.08 -5.38 -20.16
N GLY A 65 -24.60 -6.59 -19.87
CA GLY A 65 -24.11 -7.54 -20.87
C GLY A 65 -22.86 -7.07 -21.61
N MET A 66 -22.07 -6.17 -21.01
CA MET A 66 -20.85 -5.62 -21.64
C MET A 66 -19.67 -5.61 -20.67
N PRO A 67 -18.42 -5.68 -21.17
CA PRO A 67 -17.23 -5.51 -20.34
C PRO A 67 -17.18 -4.11 -19.73
N VAL A 68 -16.90 -4.04 -18.43
CA VAL A 68 -16.66 -2.81 -17.67
C VAL A 68 -15.34 -2.90 -16.91
N GLU A 69 -14.86 -1.79 -16.36
CA GLU A 69 -13.67 -1.80 -15.50
C GLU A 69 -13.91 -2.67 -14.25
N ASN A 70 -12.92 -3.47 -13.88
CA ASN A 70 -12.87 -4.04 -12.55
C ASN A 70 -12.65 -2.92 -11.52
N ARG A 71 -13.66 -2.65 -10.69
CA ARG A 71 -13.62 -1.57 -9.70
C ARG A 71 -12.44 -1.68 -8.72
N SER A 72 -11.91 -2.88 -8.51
CA SER A 72 -10.72 -3.12 -7.69
C SER A 72 -9.48 -2.38 -8.22
N VAL A 73 -9.37 -2.13 -9.52
CA VAL A 73 -8.30 -1.34 -10.13
C VAL A 73 -8.33 0.10 -9.61
N SER A 74 -9.47 0.78 -9.78
CA SER A 74 -9.66 2.15 -9.30
C SER A 74 -9.48 2.26 -7.77
N LEU A 75 -10.02 1.30 -7.01
CA LEU A 75 -9.90 1.28 -5.56
C LEU A 75 -8.45 1.06 -5.10
N ALA A 76 -7.68 0.20 -5.78
CA ALA A 76 -6.28 -0.04 -5.46
C ALA A 76 -5.46 1.25 -5.58
N VAL A 77 -5.70 2.04 -6.63
CA VAL A 77 -5.05 3.36 -6.80
C VAL A 77 -5.39 4.30 -5.65
N GLN A 78 -6.65 4.33 -5.19
CA GLN A 78 -7.06 5.17 -4.06
C GLN A 78 -6.42 4.73 -2.75
N VAL A 79 -6.40 3.43 -2.47
CA VAL A 79 -5.73 2.85 -1.30
C VAL A 79 -4.23 3.19 -1.31
N SER A 80 -3.56 3.01 -2.44
CA SER A 80 -2.12 3.34 -2.58
C SER A 80 -1.84 4.83 -2.32
N ARG A 81 -2.74 5.74 -2.73
CA ARG A 81 -2.60 7.17 -2.41
C ARG A 81 -2.73 7.46 -0.91
N GLN A 82 -3.66 6.80 -0.22
CA GLN A 82 -3.78 6.93 1.24
C GLN A 82 -2.56 6.36 1.96
N MET A 83 -2.05 5.21 1.50
CA MET A 83 -0.81 4.63 2.02
C MET A 83 0.37 5.58 1.86
N LEU A 84 0.53 6.20 0.69
CA LEU A 84 1.58 7.19 0.45
C LEU A 84 1.44 8.40 1.39
N ALA A 85 0.21 8.90 1.60
CA ALA A 85 -0.04 10.01 2.52
C ALA A 85 0.38 9.67 3.96
N ILE A 86 0.07 8.46 4.44
CA ILE A 86 0.50 8.00 5.77
C ILE A 86 2.02 7.81 5.82
N TYR A 87 2.62 7.24 4.77
CA TYR A 87 4.06 7.03 4.67
C TYR A 87 4.83 8.35 4.80
N THR A 88 4.41 9.37 4.04
CA THR A 88 4.97 10.73 4.12
C THR A 88 4.70 11.38 5.48
N ALA A 89 3.51 11.22 6.05
CA ALA A 89 3.17 11.77 7.37
C ALA A 89 4.00 11.16 8.51
N LEU A 90 4.44 9.91 8.36
CA LEU A 90 5.37 9.24 9.27
C LEU A 90 6.84 9.66 9.02
N GLY A 91 7.08 10.58 8.09
CA GLY A 91 8.40 11.10 7.76
C GLY A 91 9.28 10.13 6.98
N PHE A 92 8.70 9.05 6.44
CA PHE A 92 9.42 8.23 5.48
C PHE A 92 9.54 8.99 4.16
N LYS A 93 10.73 8.95 3.58
CA LYS A 93 11.01 9.54 2.27
C LYS A 93 11.25 8.42 1.28
N ASP A 94 10.77 8.59 0.06
CA ASP A 94 11.43 7.95 -1.07
C ASP A 94 12.79 8.64 -1.15
N GLU A 95 13.84 8.01 -0.61
CA GLU A 95 15.19 8.37 -1.02
C GLU A 95 15.19 8.19 -2.54
N PRO A 96 15.41 9.25 -3.35
CA PRO A 96 15.74 9.01 -4.73
C PRO A 96 17.03 8.19 -4.64
N SER A 97 16.97 6.92 -5.06
CA SER A 97 18.19 6.19 -5.38
C SER A 97 19.03 7.16 -6.19
N GLN A 98 20.23 7.50 -5.71
CA GLN A 98 21.16 8.34 -6.45
C GLN A 98 21.49 7.63 -7.77
N GLY A 99 20.61 7.76 -8.75
CA GLY A 99 20.83 7.51 -10.15
C GLY A 99 21.57 8.73 -10.64
N GLY A 100 22.88 8.73 -10.41
CA GLY A 100 23.79 9.66 -11.06
C GLY A 100 23.57 9.61 -12.57
N GLY A 101 23.49 10.79 -13.16
CA GLY A 101 23.21 10.96 -14.58
C GLY A 101 22.94 12.43 -14.87
N ASP A 102 23.89 13.27 -14.47
CA ASP A 102 24.16 14.55 -15.10
C ASP A 102 24.21 14.33 -16.62
N ASP A 103 23.32 14.97 -17.37
CA ASP A 103 23.61 15.41 -18.74
C ASP A 103 22.55 16.44 -19.16
N GLU A 104 22.89 17.71 -18.90
CA GLU A 104 22.52 18.80 -19.79
C GLU A 104 22.89 18.43 -21.23
N LEU A 105 21.95 18.50 -22.17
CA LEU A 105 22.16 18.89 -23.58
C LEU A 105 20.82 19.20 -24.27
#